data_AF-A0A1C8C3H2-F1
#
_entry.id   AF-A0A1C8C3H2-F1
#
_cell.length_a   1.000
_cell.length_b   1.000
_cell.length_c   1.000
_cell.angle_alpha   90.00
_cell.angle_beta   90.00
_cell.angle_gamma   90.00
#
_symmetry.space_group_name_H-M   'P 1'
#
loop_
_entity.id
_entity.type
_entity.pdbx_description
1 polymer ?
#
loop_
_entity_poly.entity_id
_entity_poly.type
_entity_poly.pdbx_seq_one_letter_code
_entity_poly.pdbx_strand_id
1 'polypeptide(L)'
;ENIIDMYKQGNSSRQVPEVKQEQPMCDDHKEERINIYCVTCSVPTCSLCKVFGAHKDCEVAPLDNIFQTQKAELSDCISMLVGNNERIQAIISQLEETCRAVDENGRRQKSKVCESFDHLFALLEERKGELTLRISCEQEEKLDYIRGLRRKYTEHL
;
A
#
# COMPACT_ATOMS: atom_id res chain seq x y z
N GLU A 1 -3.20 19.76 -2.06
CA GLU A 1 -4.53 20.23 -1.63
C GLU A 1 -5.57 19.23 -2.11
N ASN A 2 -6.43 18.73 -1.21
CA ASN A 2 -7.38 17.65 -1.49
C ASN A 2 -8.69 18.25 -2.04
N ILE A 3 -9.03 17.93 -3.29
CA ILE A 3 -10.21 18.45 -4.03
C ILE A 3 -11.54 18.14 -3.30
N ILE A 4 -11.53 17.18 -2.38
CA ILE A 4 -12.68 16.72 -1.60
C ILE A 4 -13.15 17.76 -0.56
N ASP A 5 -12.25 18.62 -0.06
CA ASP A 5 -12.59 19.60 0.99
C ASP A 5 -13.30 20.87 0.48
N MET A 6 -13.28 21.13 -0.83
CA MET A 6 -14.05 22.25 -1.39
C MET A 6 -15.56 22.04 -1.35
N TYR A 7 -16.03 20.79 -1.24
CA TYR A 7 -17.46 20.46 -1.30
C TYR A 7 -18.16 20.42 0.06
N LYS A 8 -17.44 20.54 1.18
CA LYS A 8 -18.01 20.44 2.53
C LYS A 8 -18.36 21.79 3.19
N GLN A 9 -17.92 22.92 2.64
CA GLN A 9 -18.08 24.27 3.23
C GLN A 9 -19.08 25.18 2.52
N GLY A 10 -20.08 24.60 1.85
CA GLY A 10 -21.12 25.33 1.10
C GLY A 10 -22.49 25.41 1.77
N ASN A 11 -22.61 25.38 3.10
CA ASN A 11 -23.90 25.43 3.79
C ASN A 11 -24.37 26.87 4.10
N SER A 12 -24.34 27.73 3.08
CA SER A 12 -24.88 29.10 3.15
C SER A 12 -25.89 29.26 2.01
N SER A 13 -27.14 29.50 2.39
CA SER A 13 -28.32 29.69 1.55
C SER A 13 -28.04 30.49 0.28
N ARG A 14 -27.68 29.80 -0.81
CA ARG A 14 -27.62 30.35 -2.16
C ARG A 14 -28.70 29.66 -2.96
N GLN A 15 -29.76 30.40 -3.25
CA GLN A 15 -30.75 30.02 -4.26
C GLN A 15 -29.99 29.73 -5.56
N VAL A 16 -29.90 28.45 -5.91
CA VAL A 16 -29.37 28.03 -7.20
C VAL A 16 -30.35 28.58 -8.25
N PRO A 17 -29.91 29.38 -9.23
CA PRO A 17 -30.78 29.79 -10.32
C PRO A 17 -31.36 28.54 -10.97
N GLU A 18 -32.70 28.45 -11.08
CA GLU A 18 -33.34 27.41 -11.89
C GLU A 18 -32.83 27.54 -13.32
N VAL A 19 -31.82 26.74 -13.67
CA VAL A 19 -31.45 26.50 -15.06
C VAL A 19 -32.66 25.84 -15.68
N LYS A 20 -33.43 26.58 -16.49
CA LYS A 20 -34.48 25.99 -17.33
C LYS A 20 -33.81 24.90 -18.16
N GLN A 21 -34.00 23.65 -17.77
CA GLN A 21 -33.56 22.51 -18.56
C GLN A 21 -34.39 22.53 -19.84
N GLU A 22 -33.77 22.90 -20.96
CA GLU A 22 -34.36 22.70 -22.28
C GLU A 22 -34.55 21.19 -22.45
N GLN A 23 -35.80 20.75 -22.31
CA GLN A 23 -36.16 19.35 -22.51
C GLN A 23 -35.99 19.02 -23.99
N PRO A 24 -35.28 17.93 -24.35
CA PRO A 24 -35.06 17.57 -25.74
C PRO A 24 -36.39 17.31 -26.44
N MET A 25 -36.50 17.81 -27.68
CA MET A 25 -37.66 17.61 -28.54
C MET A 25 -37.41 16.43 -29.48
N CYS A 26 -38.48 15.76 -29.91
CA CYS A 26 -38.37 14.64 -30.85
C CYS A 26 -38.00 15.13 -32.26
N ASP A 27 -37.06 14.45 -32.91
CA ASP A 27 -36.61 14.78 -34.27
C ASP A 27 -37.72 14.65 -35.32
N ASP A 28 -38.57 13.62 -35.18
CA ASP A 28 -39.69 13.35 -36.08
C ASP A 28 -40.94 14.17 -35.71
N HIS A 29 -41.11 14.48 -34.43
CA HIS A 29 -42.28 15.15 -33.87
C HIS A 29 -41.86 16.42 -33.13
N LYS A 30 -41.58 17.49 -33.87
CA LYS A 30 -40.95 18.72 -33.36
C LYS A 30 -41.71 19.43 -32.22
N GLU A 31 -42.99 19.14 -32.03
CA GLU A 31 -43.83 19.71 -30.97
C GLU A 31 -43.87 18.83 -29.71
N GLU A 32 -43.42 17.57 -29.81
CA GLU A 32 -43.42 16.62 -28.70
C GLU A 32 -42.09 16.60 -27.96
N ARG A 33 -42.19 16.58 -26.63
CA ARG A 33 -41.03 16.43 -25.74
C ARG A 33 -40.64 14.96 -25.61
N ILE A 34 -39.35 14.72 -25.48
CA ILE A 34 -38.79 13.42 -25.11
C ILE A 34 -38.95 13.23 -23.60
N ASN A 35 -39.86 12.36 -23.19
CA ASN A 35 -40.17 12.06 -21.79
C ASN A 35 -40.42 10.56 -21.52
N ILE A 36 -40.26 9.72 -22.55
CA ILE A 36 -40.43 8.26 -22.46
C ILE A 36 -39.09 7.61 -22.77
N TYR A 37 -38.76 6.52 -22.08
CA TYR A 37 -37.64 5.65 -22.44
C TYR A 37 -38.19 4.34 -23.01
N CYS A 38 -37.77 4.00 -24.23
CA CYS A 38 -38.10 2.73 -24.84
C CYS A 38 -37.11 1.67 -24.37
N VAL A 39 -37.57 0.75 -23.51
CA VAL A 39 -36.74 -0.30 -22.92
C VAL A 39 -36.29 -1.30 -23.99
N THR A 40 -37.20 -1.69 -24.88
CA THR A 40 -36.91 -2.64 -25.95
C THR A 40 -35.82 -2.14 -26.91
N CYS A 41 -35.82 -0.84 -27.22
CA CYS A 41 -34.86 -0.24 -28.14
C CYS A 41 -33.69 0.45 -27.45
N SER A 42 -33.74 0.57 -26.11
CA SER A 42 -32.76 1.28 -25.28
C SER A 42 -32.51 2.74 -25.70
N VAL A 43 -33.56 3.45 -26.14
CA VAL A 43 -33.49 4.84 -26.61
C VAL A 43 -34.61 5.70 -26.01
N PRO A 44 -34.35 6.99 -25.77
CA PRO A 44 -35.38 7.93 -25.34
C PRO A 44 -36.31 8.28 -26.53
N THR A 45 -37.59 8.49 -26.25
CA THR A 45 -38.63 8.69 -27.26
C THR A 45 -39.75 9.60 -26.75
N CYS A 46 -40.71 9.95 -27.61
CA CYS A 46 -41.87 10.78 -27.29
C CYS A 46 -43.19 10.00 -27.33
N SER A 47 -44.27 10.65 -26.87
CA SER A 47 -45.61 10.08 -26.83
C SER A 47 -46.12 9.65 -28.22
N LEU A 48 -45.91 10.46 -29.26
CA LEU A 48 -46.36 10.13 -30.62
C LEU A 48 -45.61 8.93 -31.21
N CYS A 49 -44.29 8.85 -31.01
CA CYS A 49 -43.49 7.68 -31.40
C CYS A 49 -43.96 6.39 -30.71
N LYS A 50 -44.44 6.49 -29.46
CA LYS A 50 -45.01 5.37 -28.72
C LYS A 50 -46.44 5.03 -29.13
N VAL A 51 -47.32 5.98 -29.38
CA VAL A 51 -48.74 5.65 -29.63
C VAL A 51 -48.98 5.29 -31.11
N PHE A 52 -48.32 5.98 -32.03
CA PHE A 52 -48.58 5.85 -33.47
C PHE A 52 -47.32 5.52 -34.30
N GLY A 53 -46.13 5.73 -33.75
CA GLY A 53 -44.87 5.60 -34.47
C GLY A 53 -44.18 4.24 -34.33
N ALA A 54 -42.86 4.28 -34.51
CA ALA A 54 -42.00 3.09 -34.59
C ALA A 54 -41.92 2.26 -33.28
N HIS A 55 -42.30 2.83 -32.14
CA HIS A 55 -42.22 2.18 -30.83
C HIS A 55 -43.57 1.69 -30.29
N LYS A 56 -44.61 1.60 -31.15
CA LYS A 56 -45.97 1.19 -30.75
C LYS A 56 -46.02 -0.13 -29.97
N ASP A 57 -45.28 -1.12 -30.43
CA ASP A 57 -45.26 -2.47 -29.86
C ASP A 57 -44.11 -2.67 -28.86
N CYS A 58 -43.31 -1.63 -28.59
CA CYS A 58 -42.17 -1.71 -27.67
C CYS A 58 -42.60 -1.50 -26.21
N GLU A 59 -41.89 -2.13 -25.28
CA GLU A 59 -42.01 -1.84 -23.85
C GLU A 59 -41.35 -0.49 -23.54
N VAL A 60 -42.06 0.36 -22.79
CA VAL A 60 -41.59 1.71 -22.45
C VAL A 60 -41.88 2.06 -21.00
N ALA A 61 -41.09 2.99 -20.47
CA ALA A 61 -41.27 3.53 -19.13
C ALA A 61 -41.07 5.06 -19.15
N PRO A 62 -41.55 5.81 -18.14
CA PRO A 62 -41.21 7.22 -17.99
C PRO A 62 -39.69 7.41 -17.92
N LEU A 63 -39.16 8.36 -18.71
CA LEU A 63 -37.72 8.60 -18.81
C LEU A 63 -37.12 8.97 -17.44
N ASP A 64 -37.83 9.79 -16.67
CA ASP A 64 -37.41 10.19 -15.33
C ASP A 64 -37.22 8.99 -14.39
N ASN A 65 -38.10 7.99 -14.46
CA ASN A 65 -37.98 6.79 -13.63
C ASN A 65 -36.74 5.98 -13.99
N ILE A 66 -36.52 5.74 -15.29
CA ILE A 66 -35.32 5.03 -15.76
C ILE A 66 -34.05 5.78 -15.38
N PHE A 67 -34.04 7.11 -15.57
CA PHE A 67 -32.92 7.95 -15.19
C PHE A 67 -32.61 7.85 -13.69
N GLN A 68 -33.61 7.99 -12.81
CA GLN A 68 -33.38 7.91 -11.37
C GLN A 68 -32.87 6.53 -10.95
N THR A 69 -33.42 5.45 -11.50
CA THR A 69 -32.95 4.08 -11.21
C THR A 69 -31.51 3.89 -11.66
N GLN A 70 -31.18 4.20 -12.93
CA GLN A 70 -29.81 4.05 -13.44
C GLN A 70 -28.82 4.93 -12.70
N LYS A 71 -29.21 6.16 -12.34
CA LYS A 71 -28.39 7.07 -11.54
C LYS A 71 -28.10 6.49 -10.15
N ALA A 72 -29.10 5.90 -9.50
CA ALA A 72 -28.93 5.26 -8.20
C ALA A 72 -27.99 4.05 -8.30
N GLU A 73 -28.22 3.15 -9.26
CA GLU A 73 -27.37 1.98 -9.50
C GLU A 73 -25.91 2.36 -9.78
N LEU A 74 -25.67 3.39 -10.60
CA LEU A 74 -24.32 3.90 -10.86
C LEU A 74 -23.69 4.48 -9.60
N SER A 75 -24.45 5.22 -8.79
CA SER A 75 -23.97 5.79 -7.52
C SER A 75 -23.58 4.69 -6.53
N ASP A 76 -24.37 3.62 -6.45
CA ASP A 76 -24.09 2.46 -5.59
C ASP A 76 -22.85 1.70 -6.08
N CYS A 77 -22.74 1.48 -7.40
CA CYS A 77 -21.55 0.87 -8.01
C CYS A 77 -20.28 1.68 -7.72
N ILE A 78 -20.33 3.01 -7.86
CA ILE A 78 -19.22 3.90 -7.54
C ILE A 78 -18.84 3.77 -6.06
N SER A 79 -19.83 3.77 -5.17
CA SER A 79 -19.60 3.64 -3.73
C SER A 79 -18.91 2.32 -3.37
N MET A 80 -19.31 1.21 -4.01
CA MET A 80 -18.63 -0.08 -3.84
C MET A 80 -17.21 -0.07 -4.39
N LEU A 81 -16.97 0.53 -5.55
CA LEU A 81 -15.62 0.64 -6.13
C LEU A 81 -14.68 1.47 -5.24
N VAL A 82 -15.18 2.56 -4.66
CA VAL A 82 -14.42 3.37 -3.70
C VAL A 82 -14.05 2.54 -2.47
N GLY A 83 -15.01 1.84 -1.85
CA GLY A 83 -14.72 0.99 -0.69
C GLY A 83 -13.75 -0.16 -1.00
N ASN A 84 -13.84 -0.75 -2.19
CA ASN A 84 -12.87 -1.75 -2.66
C ASN A 84 -11.47 -1.15 -2.83
N ASN A 85 -11.35 0.07 -3.35
CA ASN A 85 -10.07 0.75 -3.48
C ASN A 85 -9.45 1.02 -2.10
N GLU A 86 -10.23 1.54 -1.15
CA GLU A 86 -9.79 1.76 0.23
C GLU A 86 -9.27 0.46 0.88
N ARG A 87 -9.97 -0.66 0.68
CA ARG A 87 -9.54 -1.97 1.18
C ARG A 87 -8.23 -2.42 0.53
N ILE A 88 -8.06 -2.25 -0.77
CA ILE A 88 -6.82 -2.59 -1.48
C ILE A 88 -5.66 -1.73 -0.98
N GLN A 89 -5.87 -0.43 -0.77
CA GLN A 89 -4.86 0.46 -0.20
C GLN A 89 -4.43 0.03 1.20
N ALA A 90 -5.38 -0.36 2.06
CA ALA A 90 -5.07 -0.89 3.39
C ALA A 90 -4.21 -2.16 3.33
N ILE A 91 -4.51 -3.07 2.40
CA ILE A 91 -3.70 -4.29 2.19
C ILE A 91 -2.28 -3.92 1.73
N ILE A 92 -2.14 -2.99 0.78
CA ILE A 92 -0.83 -2.51 0.32
C ILE A 92 -0.02 -1.95 1.49
N SER A 93 -0.62 -1.08 2.31
CA SER A 93 0.05 -0.52 3.50
C SER A 93 0.51 -1.61 4.48
N GLN A 94 -0.31 -2.63 4.71
CA GLN A 94 0.05 -3.75 5.57
C GLN A 94 1.20 -4.58 5.00
N LEU A 95 1.22 -4.81 3.68
CA LEU A 95 2.31 -5.52 3.00
C LEU A 95 3.63 -4.74 3.11
N GLU A 96 3.60 -3.43 2.90
CA GLU A 96 4.78 -2.58 3.05
C GLU A 96 5.33 -2.60 4.48
N GLU A 97 4.46 -2.55 5.49
CA GLU A 97 4.85 -2.67 6.90
C GLU A 97 5.48 -4.04 7.19
N THR A 98 4.88 -5.10 6.66
CA THR A 98 5.41 -6.47 6.81
C THR A 98 6.80 -6.59 6.17
N CYS A 99 7.00 -6.03 4.97
CA CYS A 99 8.32 -5.99 4.33
C CYS A 99 9.37 -5.28 5.19
N ARG A 100 9.02 -4.12 5.77
CA ARG A 100 9.91 -3.39 6.69
C ARG A 100 10.25 -4.22 7.92
N ALA A 101 9.26 -4.89 8.52
CA ALA A 101 9.46 -5.72 9.70
C ALA A 101 10.38 -6.93 9.42
N VAL A 102 10.24 -7.55 8.24
CA VAL A 102 11.10 -8.66 7.81
C VAL A 102 12.54 -8.20 7.60
N ASP A 103 12.75 -7.07 6.93
CA ASP A 103 14.09 -6.53 6.68
C ASP A 103 14.81 -6.16 7.99
N GLU A 104 14.11 -5.45 8.90
CA GLU A 104 14.66 -5.09 10.20
C GLU A 104 14.99 -6.32 11.05
N ASN A 105 14.11 -7.32 11.08
CA ASN A 105 14.42 -8.57 11.77
C ASN A 105 15.65 -9.26 11.14
N GLY A 106 15.74 -9.29 9.81
CA GLY A 106 16.91 -9.83 9.09
C GLY A 106 18.21 -9.12 9.48
N ARG A 107 18.21 -7.78 9.49
CA ARG A 107 19.36 -6.98 9.95
C ARG A 107 19.71 -7.28 11.40
N ARG A 108 18.72 -7.32 12.30
CA ARG A 108 18.92 -7.61 13.72
C ARG A 108 19.53 -8.98 13.95
N GLN A 109 19.05 -10.02 13.26
CA GLN A 109 19.62 -11.37 13.39
C GLN A 109 21.06 -11.43 12.87
N LYS A 110 21.36 -10.76 11.75
CA LYS A 110 22.73 -10.65 11.24
C LYS A 110 23.66 -9.97 12.26
N SER A 111 23.24 -8.86 12.86
CA SER A 111 24.02 -8.16 13.90
C SER A 111 24.32 -9.07 15.08
N LYS A 112 23.30 -9.79 15.60
CA LYS A 112 23.47 -10.72 16.72
C LYS A 112 24.48 -11.84 16.42
N VAL A 113 24.47 -12.37 15.19
CA VAL A 113 25.43 -13.37 14.76
C VAL A 113 26.85 -12.77 14.74
N CYS A 114 27.03 -11.60 14.12
CA CYS A 114 28.32 -10.91 14.10
C CYS A 114 28.85 -10.66 15.52
N GLU A 115 28.03 -10.07 16.39
CA GLU A 115 28.38 -9.81 17.79
C GLU A 115 28.78 -11.08 18.56
N SER A 116 28.05 -12.19 18.34
CA SER A 116 28.36 -13.47 18.99
C SER A 116 29.72 -14.01 18.54
N PHE A 117 30.02 -13.92 17.24
CA PHE A 117 31.31 -14.37 16.71
C PHE A 117 32.46 -13.45 17.15
N ASP A 118 32.26 -12.13 17.13
CA ASP A 118 33.26 -11.17 17.61
C ASP A 118 33.61 -11.43 19.08
N HIS A 119 32.60 -11.73 19.91
CA HIS A 119 32.82 -12.11 21.30
C HIS A 119 33.63 -13.41 21.43
N LEU A 120 33.30 -14.44 20.63
CA LEU A 120 34.05 -15.70 20.62
C LEU A 120 35.51 -15.49 20.16
N PHE A 121 35.73 -14.66 19.14
CA PHE A 121 37.08 -14.33 18.67
C PHE A 121 37.89 -13.63 19.76
N ALA A 122 37.29 -12.68 20.48
CA ALA A 122 37.95 -12.02 21.59
C ALA A 122 38.39 -13.01 22.68
N LEU A 123 37.51 -13.94 23.08
CA LEU A 123 37.85 -14.99 24.06
C LEU A 123 38.97 -15.91 23.58
N LEU A 124 38.95 -16.29 22.29
CA LEU A 124 39.97 -17.15 21.72
C LEU A 124 41.34 -16.47 21.66
N GLU A 125 41.39 -15.19 21.24
CA GLU A 125 42.64 -14.43 21.20
C GLU A 125 43.19 -14.15 22.60
N GLU A 126 42.33 -13.87 23.58
CA GLU A 126 42.73 -13.75 24.99
C GLU A 126 43.38 -15.05 25.48
N ARG A 127 42.72 -16.18 25.27
CA ARG A 127 43.23 -17.49 25.70
C ARG A 127 44.54 -17.86 25.02
N LYS A 128 44.66 -17.56 23.73
CA LYS A 128 45.88 -17.76 22.94
C LYS A 128 47.02 -16.89 23.48
N GLY A 129 46.75 -15.63 23.83
CA GLY A 129 47.69 -14.72 24.47
C GLY A 129 48.20 -15.26 25.80
N GLU A 130 47.29 -15.71 26.67
CA GLU A 130 47.63 -16.30 27.98
C GLU A 130 48.55 -17.53 27.83
N LEU A 131 48.20 -18.46 26.94
CA LEU A 131 48.99 -19.67 26.71
C LEU A 131 50.37 -19.36 26.11
N THR A 132 50.44 -18.40 25.20
CA THR A 132 51.71 -17.96 24.61
C THR A 132 52.60 -17.33 25.67
N LEU A 133 52.06 -16.47 26.53
CA LEU A 133 52.80 -15.85 27.63
C LEU A 133 53.36 -16.91 28.57
N ARG A 134 52.56 -17.91 28.94
CA ARG A 134 53.01 -19.02 29.79
C ARG A 134 54.19 -19.78 29.18
N ILE A 135 54.14 -20.06 27.88
CA ILE A 135 55.26 -20.71 27.16
C ILE A 135 56.51 -19.82 27.21
N SER A 136 56.37 -18.52 26.95
CA SER A 136 57.50 -17.58 26.99
C SER A 136 58.14 -17.51 28.38
N CYS A 137 57.34 -17.45 29.45
CA CYS A 137 57.86 -17.47 30.83
C CYS A 137 58.61 -18.77 31.14
N GLU A 138 58.02 -19.93 30.81
CA GLU A 138 58.68 -21.23 31.05
C GLU A 138 59.98 -21.38 30.24
N GLN A 139 60.00 -20.85 29.01
CA GLN A 139 61.19 -20.82 28.17
C GLN A 139 62.28 -19.92 28.79
N GLU A 140 61.93 -18.73 29.28
CA GLU A 140 62.86 -17.80 29.92
C GLU A 140 63.46 -18.39 31.20
N GLU A 141 62.61 -18.96 32.07
CA GLU A 141 63.06 -19.63 33.30
C GLU A 141 64.08 -20.75 33.02
N LYS A 142 63.81 -21.61 32.02
CA LYS A 142 64.72 -22.68 31.62
C LYS A 142 66.03 -22.14 31.05
N LEU A 143 65.97 -21.09 30.22
CA LEU A 143 67.16 -20.46 29.66
C LEU A 143 68.01 -19.82 30.74
N ASP A 144 67.40 -19.13 31.70
CA ASP A 144 68.10 -18.49 32.82
C ASP A 144 68.74 -19.51 33.75
N TYR A 145 68.06 -20.63 34.00
CA TYR A 145 68.65 -21.75 34.72
C TYR A 145 69.92 -22.28 34.02
N ILE A 146 69.86 -22.53 32.71
CA ILE A 146 71.01 -23.01 31.91
C ILE A 146 72.15 -21.98 31.90
N ARG A 147 71.82 -20.69 31.72
CA ARG A 147 72.81 -19.60 31.77
C ARG A 147 73.49 -19.53 33.14
N GLY A 148 72.73 -19.70 34.22
CA GLY A 148 73.23 -19.74 35.59
C GLY A 148 74.17 -20.92 35.84
N LEU A 149 73.81 -22.12 35.38
CA LEU A 149 74.69 -23.29 35.43
C LEU A 149 76.00 -23.04 34.68
N ARG A 150 75.92 -22.54 33.43
CA ARG A 150 77.10 -22.23 32.62
C ARG A 150 78.06 -21.30 33.36
N ARG A 151 77.53 -20.23 33.96
CA ARG A 151 78.34 -19.27 34.73
C ARG A 151 79.09 -19.93 35.88
N LYS A 152 78.41 -20.75 36.68
CA LYS A 152 79.05 -21.49 37.79
C LYS A 152 80.19 -22.38 37.31
N TYR A 153 79.99 -23.16 36.25
CA TYR A 153 81.04 -24.03 35.74
C TYR A 153 82.20 -23.27 35.07
N THR A 154 81.94 -22.11 34.45
CA THR A 154 83.01 -21.23 33.94
C THR A 154 83.83 -20.59 35.06
N GLU A 155 83.23 -20.30 36.21
CA GLU A 155 83.94 -19.76 37.39
C GLU A 155 84.81 -20.81 38.09
N HIS A 156 84.62 -22.10 37.79
CA HIS A 156 85.41 -23.23 38.30
C HIS A 156 86.50 -23.72 37.33
N LEU A 157 86.65 -23.07 36.17
CA LEU A 157 87.72 -23.27 35.18
C LEU A 157 88.82 -22.22 35.38
#